data_AF-A0A7J7KMF8-F1
#
_entry.id   AF-A0A7J7KMF8-F1
#
_cell.length_a   1.000
_cell.length_b   1.000
_cell.length_c   1.000
_cell.angle_alpha   90.00
_cell.angle_beta   90.00
_cell.angle_gamma   90.00
#
_symmetry.space_group_name_H-M   'P 1'
#
loop_
_entity.id
_entity.type
_entity.pdbx_description
1 polymer ?
#
loop_
_entity_poly.entity_id
_entity_poly.type
_entity_poly.pdbx_seq_one_letter_code
_entity_poly.pdbx_strand_id
1 'polypeptide(L)'
;MSRADFWILCSVEALQTARQNAGRAPLNINMVYGRQDCPDGPNTASTVNAANFPDPRQGLAVTVQWCLDTFGLSSQFCVALLGAHTLGRARKEASGFEGAWVPESGEFLLNNAFYVELVIGPWVQVDKKPSSTLGEQRWQFEKSVAGEPNILMLNVDMCLLKDIQPQAKSGIVIPPNLIGIPDSPTAIFVRTYASGDGAWIRDFTHVSSTSL
;
A
#
# COMPACT_ATOMS: atom_id res chain seq x y z
N MET A 1 23.64 -6.83 17.40
CA MET A 1 22.29 -6.69 16.83
C MET A 1 22.19 -7.65 15.65
N SER A 2 21.13 -8.44 15.57
CA SER A 2 20.90 -9.33 14.42
C SER A 2 20.48 -8.50 13.18
N ARG A 3 20.59 -9.07 11.97
CA ARG A 3 20.06 -8.41 10.76
C ARG A 3 18.56 -8.21 10.89
N ALA A 4 17.84 -9.20 11.44
CA ALA A 4 16.40 -9.10 11.67
C ALA A 4 16.01 -7.89 12.53
N ASP A 5 16.68 -7.68 13.67
CA ASP A 5 16.43 -6.50 14.51
C ASP A 5 16.85 -5.20 13.82
N PHE A 6 17.92 -5.23 13.02
CA PHE A 6 18.37 -4.05 12.27
C PHE A 6 17.32 -3.60 11.24
N TRP A 7 16.73 -4.51 10.47
CA TRP A 7 15.68 -4.18 9.50
C TRP A 7 14.48 -3.51 10.18
N ILE A 8 14.00 -4.08 11.28
CA ILE A 8 12.86 -3.52 12.02
C ILE A 8 13.21 -2.16 12.62
N LEU A 9 14.39 -2.00 13.23
CA LEU A 9 14.83 -0.72 13.77
C LEU A 9 14.84 0.36 12.69
N CYS A 10 15.43 0.09 11.53
CA CYS A 10 15.45 1.03 10.42
C CYS A 10 14.03 1.38 9.94
N SER A 11 13.11 0.43 9.88
CA SER A 11 11.72 0.69 9.53
C SER A 11 11.01 1.59 10.54
N VAL A 12 11.19 1.35 11.84
CA VAL A 12 10.60 2.19 12.90
C VAL A 12 11.16 3.60 12.82
N GLU A 13 12.47 3.77 12.69
CA GLU A 13 13.11 5.09 12.58
C GLU A 13 12.66 5.85 11.32
N ALA A 14 12.51 5.15 10.18
CA ALA A 14 11.98 5.75 8.96
C ALA A 14 10.55 6.26 9.15
N LEU A 15 9.68 5.47 9.81
CA LEU A 15 8.31 5.88 10.12
C LEU A 15 8.28 7.08 11.08
N GLN A 16 9.09 7.07 12.14
CA GLN A 16 9.19 8.20 13.08
C GLN A 16 9.65 9.47 12.38
N THR A 17 10.68 9.36 11.54
CA THR A 17 11.23 10.49 10.77
C THR A 17 10.20 11.05 9.79
N ALA A 18 9.54 10.19 9.00
CA ALA A 18 8.50 10.61 8.05
C ALA A 18 7.30 11.27 8.77
N ARG A 19 6.96 10.78 9.97
CA ARG A 19 5.90 11.34 10.81
C ARG A 19 6.27 12.71 11.37
N GLN A 20 7.50 12.87 11.84
CA GLN A 20 8.03 14.15 12.32
C GLN A 20 8.07 15.18 11.18
N ASN A 21 8.53 14.78 9.99
CA ASN A 21 8.55 15.65 8.80
C ASN A 21 7.15 16.11 8.40
N ALA A 22 6.12 15.31 8.66
CA ALA A 22 4.72 15.70 8.47
C ALA A 22 4.21 16.70 9.52
N GLY A 23 5.05 17.12 10.48
CA GLY A 23 4.67 17.99 11.59
C GLY A 23 3.64 17.32 12.51
N ARG A 24 3.78 16.01 12.74
CA ARG A 24 2.86 15.21 13.54
C ARG A 24 3.57 14.61 14.75
N ALA A 25 2.77 14.25 15.77
CA ALA A 25 3.27 13.55 16.94
C ALA A 25 3.87 12.18 16.54
N PRO A 26 4.92 11.73 17.24
CA PRO A 26 5.58 10.45 16.97
C PRO A 26 4.62 9.27 17.15
N LEU A 27 4.93 8.17 16.48
CA LEU A 27 4.18 6.92 16.60
C LEU A 27 4.51 6.24 17.94
N ASN A 28 3.51 5.61 18.55
CA ASN A 28 3.73 4.81 19.75
C ASN A 28 4.09 3.36 19.38
N ILE A 29 5.29 3.15 18.82
CA ILE A 29 5.81 1.83 18.48
C ILE A 29 6.90 1.47 19.48
N ASN A 30 6.72 0.38 20.22
CA ASN A 30 7.72 -0.11 21.15
C ASN A 30 8.64 -1.12 20.44
N MET A 31 9.92 -0.78 20.29
CA MET A 31 10.88 -1.68 19.66
C MET A 31 11.33 -2.76 20.64
N VAL A 32 11.04 -4.02 20.31
CA VAL A 32 11.54 -5.19 21.04
C VAL A 32 12.71 -5.78 20.27
N TYR A 33 13.81 -6.08 20.97
CA TYR A 33 15.02 -6.70 20.40
C TYR A 33 15.12 -8.18 20.79
N GLY A 34 15.92 -8.94 20.05
CA GLY A 34 16.20 -10.35 20.32
C GLY A 34 15.86 -11.29 19.17
N ARG A 35 15.49 -10.77 17.99
CA ARG A 35 15.23 -11.62 16.81
C ARG A 35 16.51 -12.34 16.41
N GLN A 36 16.37 -13.61 16.05
CA GLN A 36 17.48 -14.42 15.56
C GLN A 36 17.49 -14.40 14.05
N ASP A 37 18.68 -14.27 13.47
CA ASP A 37 18.83 -14.37 12.03
C ASP A 37 18.63 -15.81 11.58
N CYS A 38 17.99 -16.00 10.43
CA CYS A 38 17.99 -17.29 9.75
C CYS A 38 19.43 -17.62 9.32
N PRO A 39 19.99 -18.79 9.70
CA PRO A 39 21.33 -19.21 9.31
C PRO A 39 21.53 -19.24 7.79
N ASP A 40 20.48 -19.60 7.05
CA ASP A 40 20.50 -19.72 5.58
C ASP A 40 20.17 -18.41 4.85
N GLY A 41 19.81 -17.35 5.57
CA GLY A 41 19.55 -16.04 4.96
C GLY A 41 20.85 -15.36 4.52
N PRO A 42 20.95 -14.80 3.28
CA PRO A 42 19.87 -14.42 2.38
C PRO A 42 19.61 -15.41 1.21
N ASN A 43 20.37 -16.50 1.11
CA ASN A 43 20.36 -17.41 -0.03
C ASN A 43 19.32 -18.51 0.10
N THR A 44 18.04 -18.13 0.15
CA THR A 44 16.94 -19.07 0.18
C THR A 44 16.24 -19.11 -1.17
N ALA A 45 16.90 -19.64 -2.19
CA ALA A 45 16.21 -20.03 -3.44
C ALA A 45 14.98 -20.94 -3.18
N SER A 46 14.91 -21.56 -2.00
CA SER A 46 13.77 -22.32 -1.49
C SER A 46 12.66 -21.50 -0.81
N THR A 47 12.90 -20.26 -0.34
CA THR A 47 11.85 -19.41 0.27
C THR A 47 11.43 -18.22 -0.61
N VAL A 48 12.26 -17.77 -1.56
CA VAL A 48 11.86 -16.69 -2.49
C VAL A 48 10.77 -17.18 -3.47
N ASN A 49 10.80 -18.46 -3.85
CA ASN A 49 9.73 -19.10 -4.63
C ASN A 49 8.51 -19.52 -3.77
N ALA A 50 8.57 -19.37 -2.44
CA ALA A 50 7.51 -19.74 -1.50
C ALA A 50 6.82 -18.53 -0.84
N ALA A 51 7.32 -17.31 -1.05
CA ALA A 51 6.70 -16.11 -0.50
C ALA A 51 5.47 -15.74 -1.33
N ASN A 52 4.30 -16.14 -0.83
CA ASN A 52 3.00 -15.75 -1.36
C ASN A 52 2.77 -14.27 -1.05
N PHE A 53 3.38 -13.36 -1.80
CA PHE A 53 3.13 -11.92 -1.70
C PHE A 53 1.86 -11.52 -2.47
N PRO A 54 1.19 -10.42 -2.08
CA PRO A 54 -0.03 -10.01 -2.75
C PRO A 54 0.29 -9.52 -4.17
N ASP A 55 -0.52 -9.94 -5.13
CA ASP A 55 -0.44 -9.44 -6.51
C ASP A 55 -1.22 -8.11 -6.62
N PRO A 56 -0.58 -7.01 -7.05
CA PRO A 56 -1.19 -5.67 -7.11
C PRO A 56 -2.37 -5.55 -8.10
N ARG A 57 -2.58 -6.56 -8.96
CA ARG A 57 -3.70 -6.63 -9.91
C ARG A 57 -4.98 -7.17 -9.29
N GLN A 58 -4.92 -7.75 -8.09
CA GLN A 58 -6.04 -8.44 -7.46
C GLN A 58 -7.10 -7.46 -6.92
N GLY A 59 -8.29 -7.99 -6.65
CA GLY A 59 -9.39 -7.26 -6.04
C GLY A 59 -9.50 -7.48 -4.52
N LEU A 60 -10.49 -6.83 -3.91
CA LEU A 60 -10.61 -6.71 -2.45
C LEU A 60 -10.59 -8.05 -1.72
N ALA A 61 -11.39 -9.02 -2.18
CA ALA A 61 -11.55 -10.31 -1.51
C ALA A 61 -10.20 -11.03 -1.34
N VAL A 62 -9.36 -11.02 -2.38
CA VAL A 62 -8.04 -11.66 -2.37
C VAL A 62 -7.10 -10.89 -1.44
N THR A 63 -7.11 -9.56 -1.50
CA THR A 63 -6.24 -8.71 -0.67
C THR A 63 -6.54 -8.87 0.83
N VAL A 64 -7.81 -8.82 1.23
CA VAL A 64 -8.18 -8.97 2.65
C VAL A 64 -7.99 -10.40 3.15
N GLN A 65 -8.24 -11.40 2.30
CA GLN A 65 -7.98 -12.79 2.64
C GLN A 65 -6.48 -13.03 2.84
N TRP A 66 -5.64 -12.46 1.99
CA TRP A 66 -4.19 -12.54 2.13
C TRP A 66 -3.69 -11.90 3.44
N CYS A 67 -4.20 -10.72 3.79
CA CYS A 67 -3.93 -10.07 5.07
C CYS A 67 -4.33 -10.94 6.27
N LEU A 68 -5.49 -11.60 6.18
CA LEU A 68 -5.98 -12.50 7.22
C LEU A 68 -5.09 -13.74 7.36
N ASP A 69 -4.78 -14.41 6.24
CA ASP A 69 -4.01 -15.65 6.24
C ASP A 69 -2.55 -15.44 6.65
N THR A 70 -1.97 -14.30 6.28
CA THR A 70 -0.54 -14.02 6.49
C THR A 70 -0.28 -13.41 7.86
N PHE A 71 -1.19 -12.55 8.33
CA PHE A 71 -0.96 -11.72 9.52
C PHE A 71 -2.09 -11.80 10.57
N GLY A 72 -3.19 -12.52 10.29
CA GLY A 72 -4.36 -12.55 11.17
C GLY A 72 -5.13 -11.23 11.21
N LEU A 73 -4.94 -10.34 10.24
CA LEU A 73 -5.54 -9.01 10.24
C LEU A 73 -6.98 -9.04 9.71
N SER A 74 -7.87 -8.32 10.40
CA SER A 74 -9.21 -8.02 9.88
C SER A 74 -9.14 -7.08 8.67
N SER A 75 -10.24 -6.93 7.94
CA SER A 75 -10.31 -6.02 6.79
C SER A 75 -9.99 -4.57 7.15
N GLN A 76 -10.42 -4.09 8.33
CA GLN A 76 -10.08 -2.75 8.83
C GLN A 76 -8.57 -2.56 8.98
N PHE A 77 -7.89 -3.55 9.55
CA PHE A 77 -6.45 -3.50 9.79
C PHE A 77 -5.63 -3.72 8.51
N CYS A 78 -6.15 -4.50 7.57
CA CYS A 78 -5.58 -4.58 6.22
C CYS A 78 -5.65 -3.21 5.50
N VAL A 79 -6.80 -2.52 5.57
CA VAL A 79 -6.95 -1.16 5.03
C VAL A 79 -5.99 -0.18 5.72
N ALA A 80 -5.82 -0.28 7.05
CA ALA A 80 -4.88 0.56 7.79
C ALA A 80 -3.43 0.34 7.33
N LEU A 81 -3.01 -0.93 7.18
CA LEU A 81 -1.66 -1.31 6.73
C LEU A 81 -1.35 -0.77 5.33
N LEU A 82 -2.30 -0.90 4.38
CA LEU A 82 -2.12 -0.38 3.01
C LEU A 82 -1.99 1.15 2.96
N GLY A 83 -2.41 1.87 4.01
CA GLY A 83 -2.15 3.31 4.14
C GLY A 83 -0.66 3.68 4.15
N ALA A 84 0.24 2.73 4.38
CA ALA A 84 1.68 2.93 4.20
C ALA A 84 2.05 3.43 2.80
N HIS A 85 1.21 3.18 1.79
CA HIS A 85 1.38 3.72 0.44
C HIS A 85 1.37 5.25 0.37
N THR A 86 1.02 5.98 1.44
CA THR A 86 1.32 7.42 1.52
C THR A 86 2.82 7.73 1.39
N LEU A 87 3.68 6.75 1.63
CA LEU A 87 5.13 6.87 1.54
C LEU A 87 5.68 6.24 0.25
N GLY A 88 6.52 6.98 -0.46
CA GLY A 88 7.28 6.53 -1.60
C GLY A 88 6.46 6.39 -2.88
N ARG A 89 6.96 5.56 -3.80
CA ARG A 89 6.45 5.43 -5.16
C ARG A 89 6.75 4.08 -5.79
N ALA A 90 5.94 3.69 -6.77
CA ALA A 90 6.23 2.55 -7.62
C ALA A 90 7.32 2.90 -8.65
N ARG A 91 8.20 1.94 -8.91
CA ARG A 91 9.24 2.01 -9.96
C ARG A 91 8.97 0.95 -11.01
N LYS A 92 9.04 1.36 -12.28
CA LYS A 92 8.73 0.49 -13.43
C LYS A 92 9.68 -0.70 -13.49
N GLU A 93 10.94 -0.50 -13.17
CA GLU A 93 11.99 -1.52 -13.19
C GLU A 93 11.79 -2.58 -12.10
N ALA A 94 11.14 -2.22 -10.99
CA ALA A 94 10.93 -3.09 -9.84
C ALA A 94 9.60 -3.86 -9.91
N SER A 95 8.52 -3.19 -10.36
CA SER A 95 7.15 -3.73 -10.26
C SER A 95 6.36 -3.71 -11.58
N GLY A 96 6.84 -2.97 -12.57
CA GLY A 96 6.10 -2.66 -13.80
C GLY A 96 5.05 -1.55 -13.65
N PHE A 97 4.80 -1.05 -12.43
CA PHE A 97 3.99 0.13 -12.14
C PHE A 97 4.86 1.35 -11.91
N GLU A 98 4.31 2.55 -12.09
CA GLU A 98 5.10 3.79 -12.04
C GLU A 98 4.29 4.96 -11.49
N GLY A 99 4.89 5.69 -10.54
CA GLY A 99 4.31 6.90 -9.95
C GLY A 99 4.20 6.82 -8.43
N ALA A 100 4.05 7.98 -7.79
CA ALA A 100 3.76 8.11 -6.37
C ALA A 100 2.25 7.94 -6.11
N TRP A 101 1.86 7.47 -4.93
CA TRP A 101 0.44 7.35 -4.56
C TRP A 101 -0.19 8.67 -4.13
N VAL A 102 0.64 9.62 -3.72
CA VAL A 102 0.27 10.97 -3.28
C VAL A 102 1.10 11.98 -4.08
N PRO A 103 0.74 13.28 -4.10
CA PRO A 103 1.58 14.32 -4.69
C PRO A 103 3.04 14.20 -4.20
N GLU A 104 4.02 14.45 -5.06
CA GLU A 104 5.45 14.29 -4.76
C GLU A 104 5.89 15.14 -3.57
N SER A 105 5.21 16.28 -3.35
CA SER A 105 5.42 17.12 -2.17
C SER A 105 5.07 16.42 -0.84
N GLY A 106 4.29 15.33 -0.88
CA GLY A 106 3.83 14.56 0.28
C GLY A 106 4.39 13.13 0.40
N GLU A 107 5.11 12.61 -0.59
CA GLU A 107 5.48 11.18 -0.63
C GLU A 107 6.49 10.73 0.45
N PHE A 108 7.05 11.66 1.23
CA PHE A 108 7.94 11.36 2.37
C PHE A 108 7.31 11.73 3.72
N LEU A 109 6.01 12.03 3.73
CA LEU A 109 5.27 12.46 4.90
C LEU A 109 4.30 11.37 5.33
N LEU A 110 4.46 10.86 6.56
CA LEU A 110 3.53 9.86 7.09
C LEU A 110 2.27 10.57 7.61
N ASN A 111 1.27 10.70 6.74
CA ASN A 111 -0.04 11.30 7.01
C ASN A 111 -1.14 10.58 6.20
N ASN A 112 -2.39 11.01 6.34
CA ASN A 112 -3.52 10.34 5.69
C ASN A 112 -3.74 10.71 4.21
N ALA A 113 -2.75 11.30 3.52
CA ALA A 113 -2.88 11.76 2.14
C ALA A 113 -3.29 10.63 1.19
N PHE A 114 -2.77 9.40 1.37
CA PHE A 114 -3.21 8.23 0.59
C PHE A 114 -4.74 8.09 0.55
N TYR A 115 -5.41 8.14 1.69
CA TYR A 115 -6.88 7.99 1.75
C TYR A 115 -7.62 9.22 1.23
N VAL A 116 -7.08 10.43 1.48
CA VAL A 116 -7.63 11.66 0.91
C VAL A 116 -7.62 11.56 -0.61
N GLU A 117 -6.45 11.28 -1.20
CA GLU A 117 -6.26 11.18 -2.64
C GLU A 117 -7.11 10.07 -3.28
N LEU A 118 -7.27 8.94 -2.58
CA LEU A 118 -8.13 7.84 -3.00
C LEU A 118 -9.60 8.27 -3.13
N VAL A 119 -10.10 9.07 -2.18
CA VAL A 119 -11.48 9.56 -2.17
C VAL A 119 -11.70 10.71 -3.17
N ILE A 120 -10.73 11.61 -3.35
CA ILE A 120 -10.84 12.79 -4.22
C ILE A 120 -10.41 12.47 -5.66
N GLY A 121 -11.18 11.63 -6.35
CA GLY A 121 -11.00 11.36 -7.78
C GLY A 121 -11.10 12.62 -8.68
N PRO A 122 -11.13 12.49 -10.01
CA PRO A 122 -11.42 11.27 -10.77
C PRO A 122 -10.19 10.40 -11.01
N TRP A 123 -10.39 9.08 -10.98
CA TRP A 123 -9.39 8.07 -11.31
C TRP A 123 -9.73 7.43 -12.65
N VAL A 124 -8.73 7.20 -13.49
CA VAL A 124 -8.91 6.46 -14.75
C VAL A 124 -7.83 5.38 -14.86
N GLN A 125 -8.24 4.16 -15.17
CA GLN A 125 -7.30 3.07 -15.43
C GLN A 125 -6.63 3.24 -16.80
N VAL A 126 -5.31 3.17 -16.82
CA VAL A 126 -4.47 3.32 -18.02
C VAL A 126 -3.52 2.14 -18.15
N ASP A 127 -3.20 1.75 -19.40
CA ASP A 127 -2.18 0.75 -19.71
C ASP A 127 -0.80 1.40 -19.73
N LYS A 128 0.10 0.99 -18.81
CA LYS A 128 1.48 1.47 -18.77
C LYS A 128 2.39 0.82 -19.82
N LYS A 129 1.85 -0.11 -20.61
CA LYS A 129 2.54 -0.99 -21.56
C LYS A 129 3.62 -1.85 -20.86
N PRO A 130 4.02 -2.98 -21.44
CA PRO A 130 5.00 -3.85 -20.80
C PRO A 130 6.31 -3.11 -20.53
N SER A 131 6.86 -3.27 -19.33
CA SER A 131 8.30 -3.09 -19.17
C SER A 131 8.99 -4.13 -20.05
N SER A 132 10.03 -3.74 -20.78
CA SER A 132 10.85 -4.65 -21.59
C SER A 132 11.46 -5.81 -20.77
N THR A 133 11.48 -5.68 -19.44
CA THR A 133 12.01 -6.67 -18.49
C THR A 133 10.97 -7.58 -17.85
N LEU A 134 9.69 -7.19 -17.77
CA LEU A 134 8.65 -7.93 -17.01
C LEU A 134 7.57 -8.56 -17.89
N GLY A 135 7.57 -8.28 -19.20
CA GLY A 135 6.81 -9.03 -20.22
C GLY A 135 5.28 -8.90 -20.19
N GLU A 136 4.69 -8.34 -19.14
CA GLU A 136 3.23 -8.27 -18.96
C GLU A 136 2.69 -6.84 -19.00
N GLN A 137 1.45 -6.69 -19.51
CA GLN A 137 0.69 -5.46 -19.38
C GLN A 137 0.45 -5.13 -17.90
N ARG A 138 0.47 -3.83 -17.58
CA ARG A 138 0.26 -3.32 -16.23
C ARG A 138 -0.72 -2.17 -16.31
N TRP A 139 -1.95 -2.46 -15.89
CA TRP A 139 -3.02 -1.49 -15.79
C TRP A 139 -3.00 -0.87 -14.42
N GLN A 140 -2.96 0.45 -14.36
CA GLN A 140 -2.94 1.20 -13.11
C GLN A 140 -3.92 2.36 -13.19
N PHE A 141 -4.44 2.80 -12.05
CA PHE A 141 -5.23 4.02 -12.02
C PHE A 141 -4.31 5.22 -11.94
N GLU A 142 -4.59 6.23 -12.75
CA GLU A 142 -3.92 7.52 -12.70
C GLU A 142 -4.91 8.64 -12.41
N LYS A 143 -4.42 9.65 -11.68
CA LYS A 143 -5.10 10.92 -11.46
C LYS A 143 -4.11 12.07 -11.68
N SER A 144 -4.53 13.07 -12.43
CA SER A 144 -3.72 14.27 -12.64
C SER A 144 -3.76 15.19 -11.43
N VAL A 145 -2.59 15.74 -11.09
CA VAL A 145 -2.39 16.71 -10.02
C VAL A 145 -1.88 18.01 -10.64
N ALA A 146 -2.42 19.16 -10.22
CA ALA A 146 -2.05 20.43 -10.82
C ALA A 146 -0.59 20.79 -10.50
N GLY A 147 0.24 20.90 -11.55
CA GLY A 147 1.66 21.27 -11.41
C GLY A 147 2.57 20.14 -10.92
N GLU A 148 2.05 18.92 -10.79
CA GLU A 148 2.82 17.73 -10.37
C GLU A 148 2.58 16.56 -11.36
N PRO A 149 3.45 15.54 -11.38
CA PRO A 149 3.17 14.31 -12.12
C PRO A 149 1.83 13.66 -11.72
N ASN A 150 1.28 12.83 -12.61
CA ASN A 150 0.13 12.00 -12.26
C ASN A 150 0.47 11.09 -11.07
N ILE A 151 -0.47 10.95 -10.15
CA ILE A 151 -0.38 10.00 -9.05
C ILE A 151 -1.04 8.67 -9.43
N LEU A 152 -0.65 7.62 -8.73
CA LEU A 152 -0.95 6.21 -8.98
C LEU A 152 -1.91 5.66 -7.91
N MET A 153 -2.82 4.78 -8.31
CA MET A 153 -3.39 3.75 -7.44
C MET A 153 -3.38 2.40 -8.16
N LEU A 154 -3.08 1.33 -7.43
CA LEU A 154 -3.16 -0.04 -7.91
C LEU A 154 -4.60 -0.57 -7.76
N ASN A 155 -4.90 -1.74 -8.32
CA ASN A 155 -6.21 -2.35 -8.10
C ASN A 155 -6.44 -2.66 -6.62
N VAL A 156 -5.41 -3.14 -5.94
CA VAL A 156 -5.44 -3.42 -4.49
C VAL A 156 -5.66 -2.17 -3.64
N ASP A 157 -5.38 -0.98 -4.18
CA ASP A 157 -5.68 0.31 -3.52
C ASP A 157 -7.12 0.76 -3.85
N MET A 158 -7.48 0.77 -5.14
CA MET A 158 -8.81 1.20 -5.58
C MET A 158 -9.94 0.32 -5.04
N CYS A 159 -9.68 -0.99 -4.87
CA CYS A 159 -10.68 -1.92 -4.33
C CYS A 159 -11.04 -1.64 -2.86
N LEU A 160 -10.21 -0.89 -2.13
CA LEU A 160 -10.52 -0.48 -0.76
C LEU A 160 -11.69 0.48 -0.70
N LEU A 161 -11.89 1.28 -1.75
CA LEU A 161 -12.95 2.28 -1.87
C LEU A 161 -14.10 1.83 -2.78
N LYS A 162 -13.78 1.21 -3.91
CA LYS A 162 -14.74 0.88 -4.98
C LYS A 162 -14.83 -0.63 -5.18
N ASP A 163 -16.05 -1.15 -5.37
CA ASP A 163 -16.28 -2.57 -5.64
C ASP A 163 -15.92 -2.91 -7.08
N ILE A 164 -14.62 -2.81 -7.38
CA ILE A 164 -14.05 -3.16 -8.67
C ILE A 164 -13.88 -4.67 -8.77
N GLN A 165 -14.03 -5.17 -10.00
CA GLN A 165 -13.81 -6.57 -10.34
C GLN A 165 -12.70 -6.66 -11.38
N PRO A 166 -11.42 -6.65 -10.98
CA PRO A 166 -10.31 -6.76 -11.91
C PRO A 166 -10.36 -8.09 -12.66
N GLN A 167 -10.22 -8.04 -13.98
CA GLN A 167 -10.14 -9.24 -14.80
C GLN A 167 -8.92 -10.07 -14.40
N ALA A 168 -9.11 -11.39 -14.34
CA ALA A 168 -8.03 -12.33 -14.01
C ALA A 168 -6.84 -12.15 -14.98
N LYS A 169 -5.62 -12.19 -14.43
CA LYS A 169 -4.33 -12.02 -15.13
C LYS A 169 -4.03 -10.62 -15.67
N SER A 170 -4.99 -9.94 -16.32
CA SER A 170 -4.78 -8.61 -16.90
C SER A 170 -4.89 -7.47 -15.88
N GLY A 171 -5.75 -7.63 -14.87
CA GLY A 171 -6.06 -6.57 -13.89
C GLY A 171 -6.94 -5.46 -14.44
N ILE A 172 -7.51 -5.60 -15.64
CA ILE A 172 -8.38 -4.57 -16.24
C ILE A 172 -9.68 -4.44 -15.44
N VAL A 173 -10.13 -3.22 -15.19
CA VAL A 173 -11.40 -2.88 -14.54
C VAL A 173 -12.31 -2.19 -15.56
N ILE A 174 -13.60 -2.58 -15.56
CA ILE A 174 -14.62 -2.00 -16.46
C ILE A 174 -15.79 -1.46 -15.62
N PRO A 175 -16.20 -0.17 -15.79
CA PRO A 175 -15.55 0.83 -16.63
C PRO A 175 -14.25 1.36 -16.00
N PRO A 176 -13.24 1.74 -16.80
CA PRO A 176 -11.93 2.16 -16.29
C PRO A 176 -11.96 3.49 -15.53
N ASN A 177 -13.00 4.31 -15.70
CA ASN A 177 -13.19 5.59 -15.02
C ASN A 177 -14.01 5.47 -13.72
N LEU A 178 -14.40 4.26 -13.34
CA LEU A 178 -15.14 3.95 -12.11
C LEU A 178 -16.52 4.63 -11.98
N ILE A 179 -17.03 5.26 -13.04
CA ILE A 179 -18.35 5.89 -13.02
C ILE A 179 -19.41 4.81 -12.83
N GLY A 180 -20.26 4.98 -11.82
CA GLY A 180 -21.32 4.04 -11.48
C GLY A 180 -20.86 2.81 -10.68
N ILE A 181 -19.56 2.68 -10.36
CA ILE A 181 -19.08 1.60 -9.49
C ILE A 181 -19.46 1.90 -8.02
N PRO A 182 -20.14 0.97 -7.34
CA PRO A 182 -20.55 1.17 -5.95
C PRO A 182 -19.34 1.17 -5.00
N ASP A 183 -19.58 1.61 -3.78
CA ASP A 183 -18.58 1.56 -2.72
C ASP A 183 -18.35 0.09 -2.30
N SER A 184 -17.09 -0.26 -2.02
CA SER A 184 -16.75 -1.60 -1.54
C SER A 184 -17.10 -1.78 -0.06
N PRO A 185 -17.13 -3.02 0.46
CA PRO A 185 -17.37 -3.29 1.89
C PRO A 185 -16.41 -2.58 2.85
N THR A 186 -15.21 -2.22 2.39
CA THR A 186 -14.19 -1.50 3.20
C THR A 186 -14.21 0.01 3.02
N ALA A 187 -15.04 0.55 2.14
CA ALA A 187 -15.07 1.97 1.81
C ALA A 187 -15.30 2.86 3.04
N ILE A 188 -16.02 2.37 4.04
CA ILE A 188 -16.24 3.08 5.30
C ILE A 188 -14.92 3.39 6.01
N PHE A 189 -13.98 2.44 6.08
CA PHE A 189 -12.68 2.65 6.72
C PHE A 189 -11.82 3.64 5.96
N VAL A 190 -11.81 3.55 4.63
CA VAL A 190 -11.12 4.53 3.76
C VAL A 190 -11.65 5.94 4.03
N ARG A 191 -12.97 6.13 4.07
CA ARG A 191 -13.58 7.44 4.32
C ARG A 191 -13.32 7.93 5.74
N THR A 192 -13.33 7.05 6.73
CA THR A 192 -12.94 7.38 8.11
C THR A 192 -11.50 7.88 8.16
N TYR A 193 -10.56 7.17 7.54
CA TYR A 193 -9.15 7.56 7.51
C TYR A 193 -8.88 8.82 6.67
N ALA A 194 -9.64 9.05 5.60
CA ALA A 194 -9.59 10.28 4.81
C ALA A 194 -10.09 11.49 5.60
N SER A 195 -11.10 11.33 6.48
CA SER A 195 -11.69 12.43 7.25
C SER A 195 -10.75 13.01 8.31
N GLY A 196 -9.75 12.24 8.73
CA GLY A 196 -8.78 12.66 9.73
C GLY A 196 -7.75 11.59 10.02
N ASP A 197 -6.53 12.05 10.26
CA ASP A 197 -5.33 11.23 10.41
C ASP A 197 -5.31 10.42 11.72
N GLY A 198 -6.06 10.83 12.76
CA GLY A 198 -6.02 10.20 14.07
C GLY A 198 -6.52 8.75 14.12
N ALA A 199 -7.64 8.45 13.45
CA ALA A 199 -8.18 7.09 13.41
C ALA A 199 -7.25 6.13 12.68
N TRP A 200 -6.72 6.58 11.53
CA TRP A 200 -5.76 5.78 10.77
C TRP A 200 -4.49 5.53 11.56
N ILE A 201 -3.87 6.57 12.14
CA ILE A 201 -2.59 6.41 12.84
C ILE A 201 -2.70 5.51 14.06
N ARG A 202 -3.83 5.54 14.77
CA ARG A 202 -4.10 4.59 15.86
C ARG A 202 -4.07 3.14 15.33
N ASP A 203 -4.80 2.87 14.26
CA ASP A 203 -4.95 1.51 13.72
C ASP A 203 -3.67 1.04 12.98
N PHE A 204 -2.97 1.96 12.30
CA PHE A 204 -1.67 1.73 11.66
C PHE A 204 -0.58 1.42 12.69
N THR A 205 -0.50 2.21 13.76
CA THR A 205 0.47 1.96 14.84
C THR A 205 0.20 0.61 15.50
N HIS A 206 -1.08 0.25 15.70
CA HIS A 206 -1.45 -1.05 16.24
C HIS A 206 -0.87 -2.19 15.38
N VAL A 207 -1.17 -2.23 14.07
CA VAL A 207 -0.71 -3.32 13.19
C VAL A 207 0.81 -3.35 13.00
N SER A 208 1.46 -2.18 13.03
CA SER A 208 2.93 -2.06 12.95
C SER A 208 3.64 -2.44 14.26
N SER A 209 2.92 -2.55 15.37
CA SER A 209 3.47 -2.92 16.68
C SER A 209 3.22 -4.38 17.07
N THR A 210 2.10 -4.97 16.62
CA THR A 210 1.69 -6.35 16.98
C THR A 210 2.30 -7.43 16.09
N SER A 211 2.87 -7.04 14.95
CA SER A 211 3.54 -7.95 14.01
C SER A 211 5.03 -8.17 14.36
N LEU A 212 5.46 -7.73 15.55
CA LEU A 212 6.85 -7.60 15.97
C LEU A 212 7.16 -8.38 17.25
#